data_AF-A0A927HG04-F1
#
_entry.id   AF-A0A927HG04-F1
#
_cell.length_a   1.000
_cell.length_b   1.000
_cell.length_c   1.000
_cell.angle_alpha   90.00
_cell.angle_beta   90.00
_cell.angle_gamma   90.00
#
_symmetry.space_group_name_H-M   'P 1'
#
loop_
_entity.id
_entity.type
_entity.pdbx_description
1 polymer ?
#
loop_
_entity_poly.entity_id
_entity_poly.type
_entity_poly.pdbx_seq_one_letter_code
_entity_poly.pdbx_strand_id
1 'polypeptide(L)'
;MPPEIDIRGEADRWHYHPGTVVENNPLFDWPPRPRAVLQWYRAYWLVISTTTLSLLMAVLAIWLWAPSPDQTAMPGGWVIAIWLGFLIPHSALAGGLHLWLYRAKGQGHRLKYDQRGQAENNGTFTFRSQVRDNMFWSLVSGISFATLYTVSWFWAAGNGWAATTSFAENPVWWVAWFPLMLLWGSFHFYWVHRALHVPILYRVAHALHHRNVNVGPWSGISMHPLEHAIYFSSLLIHFVIPTSPMHILFHVYAFTLHPICSHSGFDGLLVTDKKRAQLGDFFHQLHHKYFECNYGTVEMPWDRWFGTFHNGTAEATKRTRAFKKQMYTK
;
A
#
# COMPACT_ATOMS: atom_id res chain seq x y z
N MET A 1 -2.72 13.62 -33.11
CA MET A 1 -2.10 13.51 -31.78
C MET A 1 -3.15 13.93 -30.76
N PRO A 2 -3.32 13.23 -29.63
CA PRO A 2 -4.14 13.75 -28.54
C PRO A 2 -3.62 15.14 -28.15
N PRO A 3 -4.49 16.09 -27.79
CA PRO A 3 -4.03 17.38 -27.28
C PRO A 3 -3.05 17.16 -26.12
N GLU A 4 -1.96 17.92 -26.11
CA GLU A 4 -0.97 17.87 -25.03
C GLU A 4 -1.70 18.23 -23.72
N ILE A 5 -1.82 17.26 -22.81
CA ILE A 5 -2.60 17.44 -21.58
C ILE A 5 -1.83 18.45 -20.71
N ASP A 6 -2.43 19.61 -20.45
CA ASP A 6 -1.80 20.65 -19.62
C ASP A 6 -1.71 20.23 -18.15
N ILE A 7 -0.48 19.93 -17.73
CA ILE A 7 -0.13 19.63 -16.34
C ILE A 7 0.53 20.82 -15.64
N ARG A 8 0.86 21.91 -16.35
CA ARG A 8 1.71 23.00 -15.80
C ARG A 8 1.09 23.65 -14.57
N GLY A 9 -0.20 23.96 -14.64
CA GLY A 9 -0.91 24.62 -13.53
C GLY A 9 -0.99 23.79 -12.24
N GLU A 10 -0.82 22.47 -12.31
CA GLU A 10 -0.74 21.60 -11.12
C GLU A 10 0.70 21.30 -10.75
N ALA A 11 1.60 21.12 -11.73
CA ALA A 11 3.01 20.80 -11.52
C ALA A 11 3.73 21.81 -10.61
N ASP A 12 3.45 23.11 -10.77
CA ASP A 12 4.05 24.19 -9.96
C ASP A 12 3.70 24.12 -8.46
N ARG A 13 2.68 23.32 -8.09
CA ARG A 13 2.29 23.10 -6.68
C ARG A 13 3.11 22.02 -5.99
N TRP A 14 4.04 21.37 -6.70
CA TRP A 14 4.86 20.27 -6.22
C TRP A 14 6.33 20.66 -6.26
N HIS A 15 7.10 20.17 -5.29
CA HIS A 15 8.55 20.31 -5.36
C HIS A 15 9.13 19.47 -6.50
N TYR A 16 8.57 18.27 -6.68
CA TYR A 16 8.83 17.41 -7.82
C TYR A 16 7.50 16.91 -8.38
N HIS A 17 7.31 17.10 -9.68
CA HIS A 17 6.24 16.48 -10.46
C HIS A 17 6.89 15.49 -11.43
N PRO A 18 6.34 14.27 -11.64
CA PRO A 18 6.90 13.28 -12.57
C PRO A 18 6.94 13.67 -14.06
N GLY A 19 6.62 14.92 -14.41
CA GLY A 19 6.57 15.44 -15.78
C GLY A 19 5.50 14.82 -16.69
N THR A 20 4.72 13.86 -16.18
CA THR A 20 3.70 13.11 -16.93
C THR A 20 2.43 13.02 -16.11
N VAL A 21 1.30 12.82 -16.79
CA VAL A 21 0.03 12.50 -16.11
C VAL A 21 0.11 11.10 -15.51
N VAL A 22 -0.63 10.89 -14.43
CA VAL A 22 -0.79 9.54 -13.90
C VAL A 22 -1.59 8.70 -14.89
N GLU A 23 -1.05 7.55 -15.25
CA GLU A 23 -1.70 6.53 -16.08
C GLU A 23 -2.10 5.33 -15.21
N ASN A 24 -3.21 4.67 -15.58
CA ASN A 24 -3.54 3.35 -15.03
C ASN A 24 -2.89 2.26 -15.90
N ASN A 25 -2.99 1.01 -15.45
CA ASN A 25 -2.55 -0.15 -16.21
C ASN A 25 -3.09 -0.12 -17.67
N PRO A 26 -2.20 -0.13 -18.68
CA PRO A 26 -2.58 -0.03 -20.10
C PRO A 26 -3.32 -1.27 -20.61
N LEU A 27 -3.46 -2.32 -19.81
CA LEU A 27 -4.32 -3.46 -20.11
C LEU A 27 -5.78 -3.03 -20.35
N PHE A 28 -6.20 -1.94 -19.71
CA PHE A 28 -7.56 -1.42 -19.79
C PHE A 28 -7.72 -0.27 -20.80
N ASP A 29 -6.68 0.05 -21.57
CA ASP A 29 -6.73 1.09 -22.59
C ASP A 29 -7.51 0.62 -23.83
N TRP A 30 -8.28 1.55 -24.40
CA TRP A 30 -8.85 1.40 -25.73
C TRP A 30 -8.41 2.57 -26.63
N PRO A 31 -7.82 2.32 -27.81
CA PRO A 31 -7.53 1.00 -28.39
C PRO A 31 -6.43 0.23 -27.63
N PRO A 32 -6.39 -1.11 -27.70
CA PRO A 32 -5.42 -1.92 -26.98
C PRO A 32 -3.98 -1.55 -27.37
N ARG A 33 -3.08 -1.50 -26.37
CA ARG A 33 -1.66 -1.15 -26.54
C ARG A 33 -0.74 -2.31 -26.10
N PRO A 34 -0.61 -3.41 -26.86
CA PRO A 34 0.10 -4.62 -26.41
C PRO A 34 1.54 -4.38 -25.94
N ARG A 35 2.29 -3.49 -26.61
CA ARG A 35 3.65 -3.13 -26.21
C ARG A 35 3.71 -2.46 -24.83
N ALA A 36 2.76 -1.57 -24.54
CA ALA A 36 2.68 -0.91 -23.23
C ALA A 36 2.29 -1.90 -22.13
N VAL A 37 1.36 -2.82 -22.42
CA VAL A 37 0.97 -3.91 -21.51
C VAL A 37 2.18 -4.77 -21.15
N LEU A 38 2.95 -5.21 -22.14
CA LEU A 38 4.14 -6.03 -21.90
C LEU A 38 5.19 -5.28 -21.07
N GLN A 39 5.43 -3.99 -21.35
CA GLN A 39 6.36 -3.17 -20.58
C GLN A 39 5.91 -2.98 -19.13
N TRP A 40 4.61 -2.76 -18.91
CA TRP A 40 4.02 -2.62 -17.57
C TRP A 40 4.25 -3.86 -16.71
N TYR A 41 3.85 -5.04 -17.20
CA TYR A 41 4.00 -6.29 -16.44
C TYR A 41 5.47 -6.70 -16.27
N ARG A 42 6.35 -6.38 -17.23
CA ARG A 42 7.80 -6.55 -17.05
C ARG A 42 8.33 -5.69 -15.89
N ALA A 43 7.93 -4.42 -15.80
CA ALA A 43 8.37 -3.55 -14.71
C ALA A 43 7.82 -4.00 -13.35
N TYR A 44 6.64 -4.63 -13.33
CA TYR A 44 5.98 -5.08 -12.11
C TYR A 44 6.56 -6.39 -11.56
N TRP A 45 6.88 -7.36 -12.42
CA TRP A 45 7.29 -8.72 -12.03
C TRP A 45 8.76 -9.06 -12.24
N LEU A 46 9.42 -8.46 -13.23
CA LEU A 46 10.80 -8.82 -13.62
C LEU A 46 11.86 -7.83 -13.10
N VAL A 47 11.43 -6.83 -12.32
CA VAL A 47 12.28 -5.89 -11.58
C VAL A 47 11.99 -6.06 -10.10
N ILE A 48 12.97 -5.77 -9.23
CA ILE A 48 12.76 -5.72 -7.78
C ILE A 48 11.70 -4.65 -7.49
N SER A 49 10.45 -5.10 -7.42
CA SER A 49 9.27 -4.35 -7.02
C SER A 49 8.88 -4.74 -5.61
N THR A 50 8.01 -3.94 -4.98
CA THR A 50 7.40 -4.30 -3.69
C THR A 50 6.70 -5.65 -3.76
N THR A 51 6.06 -5.99 -4.88
CA THR A 51 5.44 -7.30 -5.11
C THR A 51 6.45 -8.45 -5.07
N THR A 52 7.56 -8.34 -5.80
CA THR A 52 8.62 -9.36 -5.76
C THR A 52 9.25 -9.47 -4.38
N LEU A 53 9.46 -8.34 -3.69
CA LEU A 53 9.94 -8.33 -2.29
C LEU A 53 8.96 -9.06 -1.37
N SER A 54 7.65 -8.80 -1.48
CA SER A 54 6.63 -9.47 -0.69
C SER A 54 6.60 -10.98 -0.95
N LEU A 55 6.79 -11.41 -2.20
CA LEU A 55 6.88 -12.83 -2.53
C LEU A 55 8.13 -13.47 -1.91
N LEU A 56 9.30 -12.82 -2.02
CA LEU A 56 10.54 -13.29 -1.40
C LEU A 56 10.41 -13.39 0.12
N MET A 57 9.77 -12.40 0.73
CA MET A 57 9.50 -12.40 2.18
C MET A 57 8.52 -13.51 2.57
N ALA A 58 7.51 -13.80 1.76
CA ALA A 58 6.62 -14.93 1.99
C ALA A 58 7.35 -16.27 1.89
N VAL A 59 8.24 -16.43 0.90
CA VAL A 59 9.10 -17.63 0.81
C VAL A 59 9.96 -17.76 2.06
N LEU A 60 10.65 -16.69 2.45
CA LEU A 60 11.49 -16.68 3.64
C LEU A 60 10.69 -17.00 4.91
N ALA A 61 9.47 -16.47 5.01
CA ALA A 61 8.57 -16.72 6.12
C ALA A 61 8.21 -18.19 6.28
N ILE A 62 7.93 -18.88 5.18
CA ILE A 62 7.65 -20.32 5.19
C ILE A 62 8.80 -21.10 5.84
N TRP A 63 10.05 -20.70 5.59
CA TRP A 63 11.23 -21.40 6.12
C TRP A 63 11.60 -21.00 7.55
N LEU A 64 11.33 -19.75 7.95
CA LEU A 64 11.89 -19.20 9.19
C LEU A 64 10.90 -19.03 10.34
N TRP A 65 9.63 -18.69 10.07
CA TRP A 65 8.68 -18.35 11.14
C TRP A 65 7.22 -18.77 10.92
N ALA A 66 6.89 -19.37 9.78
CA ALA A 66 5.58 -20.00 9.59
C ALA A 66 5.48 -21.27 10.46
N PRO A 67 4.35 -21.48 11.17
CA PRO A 67 4.15 -22.69 11.95
C PRO A 67 4.01 -23.93 11.05
N SER A 68 4.44 -25.08 11.55
CA SER A 68 4.06 -26.36 10.95
C SER A 68 2.56 -26.64 11.21
N PRO A 69 1.90 -27.47 10.38
CA PRO A 69 0.49 -27.81 10.58
C PRO A 69 0.18 -28.29 12.01
N ASP A 70 1.04 -29.13 12.61
CA ASP A 70 0.86 -29.65 13.97
C ASP A 70 0.86 -28.55 15.04
N GLN A 71 1.59 -27.45 14.82
CA GLN A 71 1.65 -26.31 15.75
C GLN A 71 0.40 -25.45 15.69
N THR A 72 -0.33 -25.47 14.58
CA THR A 72 -1.45 -24.55 14.34
C THR A 72 -2.74 -24.92 15.06
N ALA A 73 -2.84 -26.13 15.62
CA ALA A 73 -4.01 -26.56 16.38
C ALA A 73 -4.33 -25.64 17.58
N MET A 74 -3.29 -25.13 18.26
CA MET A 74 -3.41 -24.21 19.39
C MET A 74 -2.43 -23.04 19.28
N PRO A 75 -2.85 -21.80 19.59
CA PRO A 75 -1.94 -20.67 19.65
C PRO A 75 -0.82 -20.92 20.68
N GLY A 76 0.43 -20.64 20.28
CA GLY A 76 1.61 -20.82 21.11
C GLY A 76 2.76 -19.91 20.69
N GLY A 77 4.01 -20.35 20.90
CA GLY A 77 5.20 -19.55 20.59
C GLY A 77 5.30 -19.09 19.13
N TRP A 78 4.69 -19.81 18.19
CA TRP A 78 4.65 -19.44 16.78
C TRP A 78 3.91 -18.12 16.51
N VAL A 79 2.99 -17.70 17.39
CA VAL A 79 2.33 -16.39 17.30
C VAL A 79 3.33 -15.25 17.44
N ILE A 80 4.27 -15.38 18.38
CA ILE A 80 5.35 -14.41 18.57
C ILE A 80 6.32 -14.45 17.39
N ALA A 81 6.59 -15.64 16.85
CA ALA A 81 7.44 -15.79 15.66
C ALA A 81 6.84 -15.07 14.44
N ILE A 82 5.54 -15.21 14.18
CA ILE A 82 4.84 -14.46 13.13
C ILE A 82 4.90 -12.95 13.40
N TRP A 83 4.62 -12.52 14.63
CA TRP A 83 4.67 -11.10 14.98
C TRP A 83 6.06 -10.49 14.72
N LEU A 84 7.12 -11.17 15.15
CA LEU A 84 8.51 -10.77 14.86
C LEU A 84 8.82 -10.82 13.36
N GLY A 85 8.30 -11.83 12.66
CA GLY A 85 8.41 -12.00 11.21
C GLY A 85 7.75 -10.88 10.40
N PHE A 86 6.82 -10.13 10.97
CA PHE A 86 6.27 -8.91 10.38
C PHE A 86 6.96 -7.65 10.88
N LEU A 87 7.22 -7.58 12.18
CA LEU A 87 7.85 -6.43 12.84
C LEU A 87 9.24 -6.14 12.27
N ILE A 88 10.10 -7.15 12.18
CA ILE A 88 11.51 -6.98 11.80
C ILE A 88 11.63 -6.51 10.34
N PRO A 89 11.02 -7.18 9.34
CA PRO A 89 11.14 -6.73 7.95
C PRO A 89 10.50 -5.36 7.72
N HIS A 90 9.34 -5.09 8.33
CA HIS A 90 8.69 -3.79 8.21
C HIS A 90 9.57 -2.68 8.80
N SER A 91 10.14 -2.91 9.99
CA SER A 91 11.02 -1.94 10.64
C SER A 91 12.33 -1.72 9.87
N ALA A 92 12.91 -2.79 9.33
CA ALA A 92 14.13 -2.71 8.52
C ALA A 92 13.89 -1.89 7.24
N LEU A 93 12.79 -2.14 6.53
CA LEU A 93 12.48 -1.43 5.29
C LEU A 93 12.08 0.03 5.54
N ALA A 94 11.10 0.28 6.41
CA ALA A 94 10.64 1.64 6.71
C ALA A 94 11.73 2.47 7.40
N GLY A 95 12.43 1.88 8.36
CA GLY A 95 13.56 2.50 9.05
C GLY A 95 14.72 2.79 8.11
N GLY A 96 15.13 1.82 7.28
CA GLY A 96 16.21 1.99 6.30
C GLY A 96 15.92 3.11 5.30
N LEU A 97 14.72 3.11 4.72
CA LEU A 97 14.28 4.16 3.80
C LEU A 97 14.19 5.53 4.50
N HIS A 98 13.66 5.58 5.72
CA HIS A 98 13.58 6.82 6.48
C HIS A 98 14.97 7.39 6.82
N LEU A 99 15.88 6.53 7.28
CA LEU A 99 17.25 6.92 7.58
C LEU A 99 17.96 7.47 6.33
N TRP A 100 17.83 6.80 5.19
CA TRP A 100 18.45 7.27 3.94
C TRP A 100 17.82 8.57 3.40
N LEU A 101 16.50 8.60 3.23
CA LEU A 101 15.79 9.68 2.54
C LEU A 101 15.64 10.94 3.41
N TYR A 102 15.37 10.78 4.71
CA TYR A 102 15.01 11.92 5.58
C TYR A 102 16.11 12.31 6.56
N ARG A 103 16.88 11.35 7.10
CA ARG A 103 17.94 11.65 8.09
C ARG A 103 19.28 11.96 7.43
N ALA A 104 19.80 11.02 6.64
CA ALA A 104 21.05 11.17 5.91
C ALA A 104 20.90 12.08 4.67
N LYS A 105 19.66 12.24 4.16
CA LYS A 105 19.35 12.98 2.94
C LYS A 105 20.22 12.52 1.76
N GLY A 106 20.36 11.20 1.58
CA GLY A 106 21.30 10.62 0.63
C GLY A 106 21.06 11.01 -0.85
N GLN A 107 19.87 11.50 -1.17
CA GLN A 107 19.53 12.10 -2.48
C GLN A 107 19.04 13.56 -2.39
N GLY A 108 19.27 14.24 -1.27
CA GLY A 108 18.74 15.58 -1.00
C GLY A 108 17.22 15.63 -1.15
N HIS A 109 16.72 16.62 -1.88
CA HIS A 109 15.29 16.74 -2.21
C HIS A 109 14.97 16.28 -3.65
N ARG A 110 15.93 15.66 -4.34
CA ARG A 110 15.69 15.16 -5.70
C ARG A 110 14.60 14.10 -5.66
N LEU A 111 13.64 14.22 -6.58
CA LEU A 111 12.45 13.37 -6.68
C LEU A 111 11.45 13.50 -5.52
N LYS A 112 11.65 14.42 -4.58
CA LYS A 112 10.76 14.59 -3.42
C LYS A 112 9.50 15.36 -3.82
N TYR A 113 8.32 14.80 -3.59
CA TYR A 113 7.07 15.44 -4.04
C TYR A 113 6.78 16.75 -3.29
N ASP A 114 6.94 16.76 -1.97
CA ASP A 114 6.70 17.92 -1.11
C ASP A 114 8.02 18.44 -0.54
N GLN A 115 8.25 19.74 -0.65
CA GLN A 115 9.49 20.35 -0.15
C GLN A 115 9.61 20.26 1.38
N ARG A 116 8.48 20.26 2.09
CA ARG A 116 8.42 20.30 3.56
C ARG A 116 9.06 19.06 4.19
N GLY A 117 9.63 19.23 5.38
CA GLY A 117 10.08 18.11 6.20
C GLY A 117 8.90 17.35 6.82
N GLN A 118 9.22 16.23 7.49
CA GLN A 118 8.27 15.58 8.39
C GLN A 118 7.99 16.51 9.58
N ALA A 119 6.74 16.57 10.03
CA ALA A 119 6.32 17.54 11.03
C ALA A 119 6.91 17.22 12.42
N GLU A 120 7.41 18.26 13.07
CA GLU A 120 7.95 18.24 14.45
C GLU A 120 7.30 19.38 15.25
N ASN A 121 7.19 19.20 16.57
CA ASN A 121 6.51 20.10 17.50
C ASN A 121 5.05 20.45 17.12
N ASN A 122 4.35 19.56 16.42
CA ASN A 122 3.00 19.79 15.89
C ASN A 122 1.93 19.06 16.72
N GLY A 123 0.95 19.79 17.26
CA GLY A 123 -0.12 19.25 18.12
C GLY A 123 -1.13 18.33 17.42
N THR A 124 -1.06 18.20 16.10
CA THR A 124 -1.87 17.22 15.34
C THR A 124 -1.42 15.78 15.62
N PHE A 125 -0.14 15.59 16.00
CA PHE A 125 0.45 14.30 16.32
C PHE A 125 0.55 14.11 17.84
N THR A 126 0.21 12.91 18.32
CA THR A 126 0.17 12.54 19.74
C THR A 126 1.51 12.76 20.45
N PHE A 127 2.62 12.37 19.82
CA PHE A 127 3.99 12.57 20.34
C PHE A 127 4.61 13.90 19.88
N ARG A 128 3.81 14.79 19.28
CA ARG A 128 4.24 16.04 18.62
C ARG A 128 5.30 15.85 17.52
N SER A 129 5.55 14.61 17.10
CA SER A 129 6.47 14.24 16.03
C SER A 129 5.75 13.26 15.11
N GLN A 130 5.64 13.62 13.84
CA GLN A 130 5.01 12.79 12.81
C GLN A 130 5.65 11.41 12.75
N VAL A 131 6.98 11.34 12.79
CA VAL A 131 7.71 10.08 12.67
C VAL A 131 7.42 9.16 13.85
N ARG A 132 7.41 9.70 15.08
CA ARG A 132 7.13 8.89 16.30
C ARG A 132 5.69 8.37 16.32
N ASP A 133 4.73 9.20 15.95
CA ASP A 133 3.32 8.79 15.80
C ASP A 133 3.22 7.66 14.77
N ASN A 134 3.84 7.87 13.61
CA ASN A 134 3.76 6.92 12.52
C ASN A 134 4.39 5.57 12.86
N MET A 135 5.54 5.58 13.54
CA MET A 135 6.17 4.37 14.07
C MET A 135 5.25 3.67 15.08
N PHE A 136 4.67 4.41 16.04
CA PHE A 136 3.79 3.80 17.04
C PHE A 136 2.57 3.13 16.41
N TRP A 137 1.83 3.84 15.55
CA TRP A 137 0.62 3.29 14.94
C TRP A 137 0.92 2.12 14.00
N SER A 138 2.01 2.20 13.22
CA SER A 138 2.41 1.10 12.33
C SER A 138 2.86 -0.14 13.12
N LEU A 139 3.76 0.03 14.09
CA LEU A 139 4.41 -1.09 14.78
C LEU A 139 3.55 -1.69 15.89
N VAL A 140 2.81 -0.87 16.63
CA VAL A 140 2.00 -1.34 17.75
C VAL A 140 0.62 -1.79 17.28
N SER A 141 -0.05 -1.00 16.43
CA SER A 141 -1.39 -1.36 15.95
C SER A 141 -1.33 -2.14 14.64
N GLY A 142 -0.70 -1.61 13.59
CA GLY A 142 -0.71 -2.20 12.25
C GLY A 142 -0.16 -3.63 12.21
N ILE A 143 1.06 -3.83 12.73
CA ILE A 143 1.68 -5.17 12.80
C ILE A 143 0.86 -6.12 13.68
N SER A 144 0.22 -5.65 14.75
CA SER A 144 -0.63 -6.50 15.59
C SER A 144 -1.88 -6.96 14.87
N PHE A 145 -2.54 -6.12 14.07
CA PHE A 145 -3.68 -6.55 13.24
C PHE A 145 -3.25 -7.48 12.11
N ALA A 146 -2.14 -7.19 11.43
CA ALA A 146 -1.56 -8.09 10.42
C ALA A 146 -1.29 -9.49 11.00
N THR A 147 -0.71 -9.52 12.21
CA THR A 147 -0.46 -10.74 12.98
C THR A 147 -1.76 -11.43 13.34
N LEU A 148 -2.74 -10.71 13.90
CA LEU A 148 -4.03 -11.27 14.32
C LEU A 148 -4.72 -12.01 13.17
N TYR A 149 -4.91 -11.35 12.03
CA TYR A 149 -5.58 -11.98 10.88
C TYR A 149 -4.80 -13.20 10.35
N THR A 150 -3.47 -13.11 10.30
CA THR A 150 -2.64 -14.23 9.82
C THR A 150 -2.68 -15.41 10.78
N VAL A 151 -2.55 -15.16 12.09
CA VAL A 151 -2.65 -16.18 13.14
C VAL A 151 -4.03 -16.82 13.15
N SER A 152 -5.10 -16.03 13.04
CA SER A 152 -6.46 -16.55 12.96
C SER A 152 -6.65 -17.50 11.78
N TRP A 153 -6.06 -17.19 10.63
CA TRP A 153 -6.12 -18.10 9.48
C TRP A 153 -5.30 -19.36 9.68
N PHE A 154 -4.05 -19.26 10.18
CA PHE A 154 -3.24 -20.45 10.45
C PHE A 154 -3.93 -21.38 11.44
N TRP A 155 -4.48 -20.82 12.52
CA TRP A 155 -5.23 -21.58 13.51
C TRP A 155 -6.49 -22.22 12.90
N ALA A 156 -7.26 -21.48 12.10
CA ALA A 156 -8.43 -22.02 11.41
C ALA A 156 -8.04 -23.12 10.41
N ALA A 157 -6.95 -22.96 9.66
CA ALA A 157 -6.43 -23.96 8.74
C ALA A 157 -6.02 -25.25 9.48
N GLY A 158 -5.33 -25.13 10.61
CA GLY A 158 -4.94 -26.26 11.45
C GLY A 158 -6.10 -27.05 12.06
N ASN A 159 -7.23 -26.36 12.29
CA ASN A 159 -8.46 -26.96 12.84
C ASN A 159 -9.49 -27.32 11.76
N GLY A 160 -9.15 -27.19 10.48
CA GLY A 160 -10.05 -27.52 9.37
C GLY A 160 -11.21 -26.55 9.15
N TRP A 161 -11.11 -25.31 9.66
CA TRP A 161 -12.13 -24.26 9.53
C TRP A 161 -11.87 -23.27 8.39
N ALA A 162 -10.69 -23.32 7.77
CA ALA A 162 -10.37 -22.53 6.58
C ALA A 162 -10.19 -23.46 5.38
N ALA A 163 -10.62 -23.00 4.20
CA ALA A 163 -10.36 -23.71 2.95
C ALA A 163 -8.85 -23.67 2.63
N THR A 164 -8.20 -24.85 2.61
CA THR A 164 -6.77 -24.98 2.31
C THR A 164 -6.51 -25.75 1.02
N THR A 165 -5.35 -25.51 0.41
CA THR A 165 -4.85 -26.27 -0.74
C THR A 165 -3.33 -26.26 -0.77
N SER A 166 -2.73 -27.21 -1.48
CA SER A 166 -1.29 -27.27 -1.74
C SER A 166 -0.96 -27.23 -3.24
N PHE A 167 0.30 -26.95 -3.56
CA PHE A 167 0.78 -27.03 -4.95
C PHE A 167 0.66 -28.45 -5.52
N ALA A 168 0.83 -29.46 -4.67
CA ALA A 168 0.72 -30.87 -5.07
C ALA A 168 -0.73 -31.27 -5.42
N GLU A 169 -1.71 -30.73 -4.70
CA GLU A 169 -3.14 -31.00 -4.96
C GLU A 169 -3.67 -30.24 -6.17
N ASN A 170 -3.33 -28.96 -6.30
CA ASN A 170 -3.93 -28.10 -7.32
C ASN A 170 -2.94 -27.07 -7.87
N PRO A 171 -1.95 -27.49 -8.67
CA PRO A 171 -0.84 -26.64 -9.09
C PRO A 171 -1.29 -25.44 -9.94
N VAL A 172 -2.31 -25.63 -10.79
CA VAL A 172 -2.86 -24.56 -11.63
C VAL A 172 -3.51 -23.48 -10.77
N TRP A 173 -4.40 -23.86 -9.86
CA TRP A 173 -5.06 -22.93 -8.95
C TRP A 173 -4.06 -22.23 -8.04
N TRP A 174 -3.11 -22.99 -7.48
CA TRP A 174 -2.07 -22.47 -6.60
C TRP A 174 -1.26 -21.37 -7.29
N VAL A 175 -0.86 -21.54 -8.55
CA VAL A 175 -0.14 -20.48 -9.29
C VAL A 175 -1.08 -19.33 -9.68
N ALA A 176 -2.29 -19.65 -10.14
CA ALA A 176 -3.26 -18.65 -10.60
C ALA A 176 -3.72 -17.70 -9.49
N TRP A 177 -3.68 -18.12 -8.22
CA TRP A 177 -4.14 -17.29 -7.11
C TRP A 177 -3.24 -16.07 -6.85
N PHE A 178 -1.93 -16.14 -7.12
CA PHE A 178 -1.03 -14.99 -6.91
C PHE A 178 -1.45 -13.71 -7.66
N PRO A 179 -1.66 -13.73 -8.99
CA PRO A 179 -2.16 -12.55 -9.70
C PRO A 179 -3.61 -12.20 -9.37
N LEU A 180 -4.46 -13.19 -9.10
CA LEU A 180 -5.85 -12.95 -8.67
C LEU A 180 -5.92 -12.23 -7.32
N MET A 181 -4.96 -12.51 -6.43
CA MET A 181 -4.89 -11.86 -5.14
C MET A 181 -4.48 -10.39 -5.24
N LEU A 182 -3.67 -10.01 -6.23
CA LEU A 182 -3.40 -8.60 -6.51
C LEU A 182 -4.66 -7.87 -7.00
N LEU A 183 -5.45 -8.53 -7.85
CA LEU A 183 -6.75 -8.02 -8.29
C LEU A 183 -7.72 -7.87 -7.12
N TRP A 184 -7.82 -8.90 -6.27
CA TRP A 184 -8.64 -8.87 -5.05
C TRP A 184 -8.19 -7.77 -4.10
N GLY A 185 -6.88 -7.67 -3.82
CA GLY A 185 -6.33 -6.65 -2.94
C GLY A 185 -6.63 -5.24 -3.45
N SER A 186 -6.49 -5.00 -4.77
CA SER A 186 -6.84 -3.72 -5.39
C SER A 186 -8.34 -3.42 -5.31
N PHE A 187 -9.20 -4.42 -5.57
CA PHE A 187 -10.65 -4.29 -5.44
C PHE A 187 -11.07 -3.97 -4.00
N HIS A 188 -10.62 -4.78 -3.05
CA HIS A 188 -10.89 -4.61 -1.62
C HIS A 188 -10.43 -3.24 -1.16
N PHE A 189 -9.17 -2.88 -1.42
CA PHE A 189 -8.60 -1.61 -1.02
C PHE A 189 -9.41 -0.43 -1.55
N TYR A 190 -9.76 -0.41 -2.84
CA TYR A 190 -10.56 0.66 -3.43
C TYR A 190 -11.87 0.89 -2.67
N TRP A 191 -12.64 -0.18 -2.40
CA TRP A 191 -13.95 -0.06 -1.78
C TRP A 191 -13.87 0.30 -0.31
N VAL A 192 -12.98 -0.35 0.45
CA VAL A 192 -12.85 -0.03 1.88
C VAL A 192 -12.27 1.37 2.07
N HIS A 193 -11.29 1.77 1.25
CA HIS A 193 -10.70 3.09 1.32
C HIS A 193 -11.72 4.17 0.95
N ARG A 194 -12.49 3.97 -0.12
CA ARG A 194 -13.60 4.89 -0.46
C ARG A 194 -14.64 4.97 0.65
N ALA A 195 -14.98 3.86 1.30
CA ALA A 195 -15.87 3.87 2.46
C ALA A 195 -15.26 4.63 3.65
N LEU A 196 -13.96 4.48 3.90
CA LEU A 196 -13.23 5.21 4.93
C LEU A 196 -13.20 6.73 4.72
N HIS A 197 -13.46 7.23 3.51
CA HIS A 197 -13.64 8.67 3.24
C HIS A 197 -15.07 9.18 3.43
N VAL A 198 -16.04 8.30 3.72
CA VAL A 198 -17.37 8.75 4.16
C VAL A 198 -17.23 9.52 5.48
N PRO A 199 -17.82 10.72 5.65
CA PRO A 199 -17.46 11.65 6.73
C PRO A 199 -17.43 11.08 8.16
N ILE A 200 -18.33 10.15 8.48
CA ILE A 200 -18.37 9.47 9.78
C ILE A 200 -17.14 8.57 9.94
N LEU A 201 -16.92 7.64 8.99
CA LEU A 201 -15.78 6.72 9.00
C LEU A 201 -14.45 7.47 8.90
N TYR A 202 -14.41 8.53 8.11
CA TYR A 202 -13.23 9.40 8.00
C TYR A 202 -12.87 9.95 9.37
N ARG A 203 -13.83 10.53 10.09
CA ARG A 203 -13.57 11.15 11.39
C ARG A 203 -13.10 10.14 12.44
N VAL A 204 -13.67 8.93 12.46
CA VAL A 204 -13.40 7.95 13.53
C VAL A 204 -12.26 6.97 13.23
N ALA A 205 -11.91 6.77 11.95
CA ALA A 205 -10.92 5.79 11.54
C ALA A 205 -9.80 6.40 10.68
N HIS A 206 -10.16 7.17 9.64
CA HIS A 206 -9.19 7.51 8.59
C HIS A 206 -8.46 8.84 8.77
N ALA A 207 -9.01 9.76 9.57
CA ALA A 207 -8.43 11.08 9.81
C ALA A 207 -7.04 11.01 10.43
N LEU A 208 -6.74 9.94 11.19
CA LEU A 208 -5.41 9.70 11.77
C LEU A 208 -4.36 9.50 10.67
N HIS A 209 -4.66 8.63 9.71
CA HIS A 209 -3.79 8.37 8.56
C HIS A 209 -3.54 9.65 7.76
N HIS A 210 -4.60 10.41 7.48
CA HIS A 210 -4.57 11.67 6.73
C HIS A 210 -3.94 12.88 7.45
N ARG A 211 -3.51 12.74 8.71
CA ARG A 211 -2.60 13.72 9.33
C ARG A 211 -1.30 13.82 8.52
N ASN A 212 -0.94 12.76 7.79
CA ASN A 212 0.27 12.62 6.99
C ASN A 212 0.16 13.20 5.58
N VAL A 213 -0.32 14.44 5.40
CA VAL A 213 -0.37 15.10 4.07
C VAL A 213 0.99 15.07 3.35
N ASN A 214 2.08 15.24 4.12
CA ASN A 214 3.44 14.97 3.67
C ASN A 214 3.86 13.58 4.13
N VAL A 215 3.59 12.57 3.31
CA VAL A 215 3.86 11.17 3.63
C VAL A 215 5.36 10.89 3.85
N GLY A 216 5.64 9.80 4.54
CA GLY A 216 6.99 9.24 4.68
C GLY A 216 6.94 7.72 4.85
N PRO A 217 8.08 7.01 4.82
CA PRO A 217 8.11 5.55 4.85
C PRO A 217 7.31 4.91 6.00
N TRP A 218 7.24 5.59 7.15
CA TRP A 218 6.48 5.14 8.31
C TRP A 218 4.97 5.45 8.26
N SER A 219 4.50 6.33 7.37
CA SER A 219 3.07 6.71 7.33
C SER A 219 2.19 5.69 6.62
N GLY A 220 2.78 4.73 5.88
CA GLY A 220 2.05 3.83 4.99
C GLY A 220 0.95 3.01 5.66
N ILE A 221 1.22 2.47 6.86
CA ILE A 221 0.22 1.81 7.70
C ILE A 221 0.11 2.50 9.07
N SER A 222 0.39 3.82 9.12
CA SER A 222 0.06 4.59 10.30
C SER A 222 -1.42 4.95 10.25
N MET A 223 -2.24 4.09 10.87
CA MET A 223 -3.69 4.18 10.81
C MET A 223 -4.30 3.97 12.19
N HIS A 224 -5.57 4.37 12.35
CA HIS A 224 -6.34 4.06 13.56
C HIS A 224 -6.60 2.54 13.65
N PRO A 225 -6.72 1.93 14.86
CA PRO A 225 -7.02 0.51 15.01
C PRO A 225 -8.25 0.03 14.23
N LEU A 226 -9.31 0.85 14.17
CA LEU A 226 -10.51 0.54 13.38
C LEU A 226 -10.21 0.48 11.87
N GLU A 227 -9.35 1.38 11.39
CA GLU A 227 -8.91 1.33 10.00
C GLU A 227 -8.03 0.11 9.74
N HIS A 228 -7.12 -0.28 10.65
CA HIS A 228 -6.35 -1.52 10.51
C HIS A 228 -7.24 -2.76 10.44
N ALA A 229 -8.28 -2.83 11.29
CA ALA A 229 -9.25 -3.91 11.26
C ALA A 229 -9.92 -4.01 9.88
N ILE A 230 -10.33 -2.88 9.31
CA ILE A 230 -10.96 -2.80 7.97
C ILE A 230 -9.95 -3.10 6.85
N TYR A 231 -8.75 -2.54 6.91
CA TYR A 231 -7.70 -2.69 5.90
C TYR A 231 -7.23 -4.15 5.79
N PHE A 232 -6.91 -4.80 6.92
CA PHE A 232 -6.47 -6.19 6.93
C PHE A 232 -7.61 -7.20 6.76
N SER A 233 -8.88 -6.76 6.74
CA SER A 233 -10.01 -7.64 6.42
C SER A 233 -9.92 -8.25 5.02
N SER A 234 -9.08 -7.71 4.12
CA SER A 234 -8.75 -8.32 2.83
C SER A 234 -8.29 -9.78 2.98
N LEU A 235 -7.62 -10.10 4.10
CA LEU A 235 -7.10 -11.44 4.40
C LEU A 235 -8.22 -12.46 4.69
N LEU A 236 -9.45 -12.01 5.00
CA LEU A 236 -10.57 -12.91 5.26
C LEU A 236 -10.95 -13.77 4.05
N ILE A 237 -10.58 -13.35 2.83
CA ILE A 237 -10.80 -14.15 1.61
C ILE A 237 -10.19 -15.56 1.71
N HIS A 238 -9.10 -15.70 2.46
CA HIS A 238 -8.38 -16.97 2.64
C HIS A 238 -9.15 -18.00 3.48
N PHE A 239 -10.20 -17.60 4.21
CA PHE A 239 -11.05 -18.54 4.95
C PHE A 239 -12.03 -19.27 4.04
N VAL A 240 -12.44 -18.61 2.95
CA VAL A 240 -13.48 -19.12 2.04
C VAL A 240 -12.85 -19.71 0.78
N ILE A 241 -11.79 -19.10 0.28
CA ILE A 241 -11.10 -19.53 -0.93
C ILE A 241 -9.97 -20.49 -0.56
N PRO A 242 -9.87 -21.66 -1.21
CA PRO A 242 -8.77 -22.60 -0.98
C PRO A 242 -7.43 -21.95 -1.23
N THR A 243 -6.65 -21.73 -0.17
CA THR A 243 -5.34 -21.10 -0.26
C THR A 243 -4.30 -21.84 0.58
N SER A 244 -3.06 -21.39 0.54
CA SER A 244 -1.93 -22.07 1.19
C SER A 244 -1.22 -21.06 2.11
N PRO A 245 -0.39 -21.52 3.07
CA PRO A 245 0.42 -20.63 3.88
C PRO A 245 1.19 -19.58 3.08
N MET A 246 1.68 -19.97 1.89
CA MET A 246 2.40 -19.06 1.00
C MET A 246 1.52 -17.89 0.53
N HIS A 247 0.25 -18.17 0.19
CA HIS A 247 -0.67 -17.15 -0.31
C HIS A 247 -0.98 -16.09 0.74
N ILE A 248 -1.36 -16.49 1.95
CA ILE A 248 -1.68 -15.52 3.00
C ILE A 248 -0.45 -14.72 3.44
N LEU A 249 0.73 -15.36 3.52
CA LEU A 249 1.98 -14.67 3.83
C LEU A 249 2.33 -13.66 2.74
N PHE A 250 2.18 -14.02 1.47
CA PHE A 250 2.38 -13.08 0.37
C PHE A 250 1.40 -11.91 0.43
N HIS A 251 0.12 -12.17 0.74
CA HIS A 251 -0.90 -11.13 0.89
C HIS A 251 -0.56 -10.13 2.00
N VAL A 252 -0.23 -10.62 3.19
CA VAL A 252 0.07 -9.74 4.34
C VAL A 252 1.40 -8.99 4.13
N TYR A 253 2.41 -9.59 3.48
CA TYR A 253 3.62 -8.85 3.12
C TYR A 253 3.37 -7.79 2.04
N ALA A 254 2.46 -8.04 1.08
CA ALA A 254 2.06 -7.00 0.14
C ALA A 254 1.41 -5.83 0.89
N PHE A 255 0.49 -6.12 1.83
CA PHE A 255 -0.24 -5.11 2.59
C PHE A 255 0.59 -4.39 3.66
N THR A 256 1.76 -4.91 4.06
CA THR A 256 2.63 -4.29 5.06
C THR A 256 3.88 -3.65 4.46
N LEU A 257 4.39 -4.12 3.32
CA LEU A 257 5.61 -3.60 2.69
C LEU A 257 5.33 -2.61 1.56
N HIS A 258 4.30 -2.86 0.74
CA HIS A 258 3.97 -1.95 -0.35
C HIS A 258 3.65 -0.52 0.15
N PRO A 259 2.87 -0.33 1.22
CA PRO A 259 2.56 1.01 1.72
C PRO A 259 3.79 1.81 2.17
N ILE A 260 4.85 1.15 2.66
CA ILE A 260 6.11 1.82 3.02
C ILE A 260 6.69 2.53 1.79
N CYS A 261 6.75 1.83 0.67
CA CYS A 261 7.32 2.38 -0.56
C CYS A 261 6.39 3.42 -1.17
N SER A 262 5.07 3.14 -1.30
CA SER A 262 4.13 4.10 -1.91
C SER A 262 4.01 5.41 -1.12
N HIS A 263 4.28 5.38 0.18
CA HIS A 263 4.29 6.56 1.06
C HIS A 263 5.68 7.17 1.29
N SER A 264 6.72 6.74 0.55
CA SER A 264 8.08 7.20 0.82
C SER A 264 8.30 8.72 0.70
N GLY A 265 7.39 9.44 0.03
CA GLY A 265 7.46 10.89 -0.22
C GLY A 265 8.35 11.30 -1.41
N PHE A 266 8.93 10.32 -2.11
CA PHE A 266 9.81 10.51 -3.25
C PHE A 266 9.35 9.65 -4.42
N ASP A 267 9.53 10.08 -5.67
CA ASP A 267 9.23 9.30 -6.89
C ASP A 267 10.25 8.17 -7.16
N GLY A 268 11.34 8.09 -6.40
CA GLY A 268 12.33 7.06 -6.63
C GLY A 268 13.50 7.10 -5.67
N LEU A 269 14.16 5.94 -5.57
CA LEU A 269 15.47 5.82 -4.91
C LEU A 269 16.58 6.05 -5.93
N LEU A 270 17.46 7.01 -5.63
CA LEU A 270 18.67 7.25 -6.41
C LEU A 270 19.87 6.52 -5.78
N VAL A 271 20.62 5.77 -6.60
CA VAL A 271 21.93 5.21 -6.24
C VAL A 271 22.91 5.57 -7.34
N THR A 272 23.96 6.31 -6.98
CA THR A 272 24.94 6.86 -7.94
C THR A 272 24.24 7.62 -9.07
N ASP A 273 23.33 8.53 -8.68
CA ASP A 273 22.53 9.41 -9.55
C ASP A 273 21.57 8.73 -10.53
N LYS A 274 21.44 7.40 -10.49
CA LYS A 274 20.49 6.64 -11.30
C LYS A 274 19.32 6.17 -10.44
N LYS A 275 18.09 6.31 -10.97
CA LYS A 275 16.89 5.74 -10.36
C LYS A 275 17.02 4.21 -10.38
N ARG A 276 17.13 3.59 -9.20
CA ARG A 276 17.32 2.13 -9.04
C ARG A 276 16.07 1.40 -8.58
N ALA A 277 15.20 2.10 -7.86
CA ALA A 277 13.92 1.58 -7.44
C ALA A 277 12.86 2.66 -7.63
N GLN A 278 11.69 2.26 -8.13
CA GLN A 278 10.49 3.08 -7.97
C GLN A 278 10.16 3.10 -6.48
N LEU A 279 10.14 4.29 -5.91
CA LEU A 279 9.63 4.58 -4.59
C LEU A 279 8.53 5.62 -4.77
N GLY A 280 7.60 5.66 -3.83
CA GLY A 280 6.47 6.56 -3.86
C GLY A 280 5.53 6.32 -5.03
N ASP A 281 4.31 6.78 -4.84
CA ASP A 281 3.29 6.74 -5.87
C ASP A 281 2.68 8.13 -6.00
N PHE A 282 2.87 8.79 -7.15
CA PHE A 282 2.29 10.11 -7.37
C PHE A 282 0.75 10.05 -7.36
N PHE A 283 0.16 8.93 -7.78
CA PHE A 283 -1.28 8.69 -7.67
C PHE A 283 -1.75 8.81 -6.20
N HIS A 284 -1.02 8.15 -5.30
CA HIS A 284 -1.33 8.17 -3.87
C HIS A 284 -0.89 9.47 -3.17
N GLN A 285 0.16 10.11 -3.67
CA GLN A 285 0.57 11.43 -3.18
C GLN A 285 -0.48 12.50 -3.49
N LEU A 286 -1.13 12.43 -4.67
CA LEU A 286 -2.29 13.26 -5.02
C LEU A 286 -3.45 13.00 -4.07
N HIS A 287 -3.70 11.74 -3.71
CA HIS A 287 -4.70 11.34 -2.73
C HIS A 287 -4.46 12.03 -1.37
N HIS A 288 -3.26 11.94 -0.78
CA HIS A 288 -2.95 12.59 0.50
C HIS A 288 -3.06 14.13 0.46
N LYS A 289 -2.92 14.76 -0.72
CA LYS A 289 -3.06 16.21 -0.86
C LYS A 289 -4.52 16.64 -1.06
N TYR A 290 -5.30 15.87 -1.81
CA TYR A 290 -6.65 16.28 -2.26
C TYR A 290 -7.80 15.48 -1.64
N PHE A 291 -7.50 14.36 -0.99
CA PHE A 291 -8.36 13.50 -0.16
C PHE A 291 -9.43 12.76 -0.97
N GLU A 292 -10.30 13.50 -1.68
CA GLU A 292 -11.47 12.93 -2.35
C GLU A 292 -11.19 12.49 -3.80
N CYS A 293 -10.12 11.73 -3.99
CA CYS A 293 -9.73 11.14 -5.26
C CYS A 293 -8.81 9.93 -5.08
N ASN A 294 -8.59 9.13 -6.12
CA ASN A 294 -7.55 8.10 -6.14
C ASN A 294 -7.60 7.14 -4.93
N TYR A 295 -8.78 6.60 -4.65
CA TYR A 295 -8.99 5.68 -3.51
C TYR A 295 -8.36 4.29 -3.74
N GLY A 296 -8.13 3.91 -5.00
CA GLY A 296 -7.59 2.60 -5.36
C GLY A 296 -6.09 2.61 -5.53
N THR A 297 -5.64 1.88 -6.56
CA THR A 297 -4.24 1.76 -6.97
C THR A 297 -4.13 1.85 -8.49
N VAL A 298 -2.93 2.07 -9.02
CA VAL A 298 -2.75 2.26 -10.48
C VAL A 298 -2.97 0.99 -11.30
N GLU A 299 -2.84 -0.20 -10.68
CA GLU A 299 -2.96 -1.50 -11.35
C GLU A 299 -4.37 -1.77 -11.89
N MET A 300 -5.39 -1.17 -11.28
CA MET A 300 -6.79 -1.32 -11.68
C MET A 300 -7.46 0.04 -11.82
N PRO A 301 -8.22 0.30 -12.90
CA PRO A 301 -8.83 1.60 -13.17
C PRO A 301 -10.12 1.84 -12.37
N TRP A 302 -10.21 1.36 -11.12
CA TRP A 302 -11.41 1.52 -10.27
C TRP A 302 -11.83 2.99 -10.16
N ASP A 303 -10.87 3.88 -9.91
CA ASP A 303 -11.14 5.31 -9.81
C ASP A 303 -11.62 5.93 -11.13
N ARG A 304 -11.22 5.39 -12.29
CA ARG A 304 -11.75 5.85 -13.59
C ARG A 304 -13.19 5.38 -13.78
N TRP A 305 -13.45 4.10 -13.48
CA TRP A 305 -14.77 3.49 -13.63
C TRP A 305 -15.82 4.12 -12.72
N PHE A 306 -15.40 4.61 -11.54
CA PHE A 306 -16.31 5.14 -10.53
C PHE A 306 -16.16 6.65 -10.28
N GLY A 307 -15.45 7.36 -11.16
CA GLY A 307 -15.46 8.82 -11.23
C GLY A 307 -14.61 9.55 -10.18
N THR A 308 -13.63 8.88 -9.57
CA THR A 308 -12.78 9.41 -8.50
C THR A 308 -11.31 9.59 -8.92
N PHE A 309 -10.98 9.35 -10.20
CA PHE A 309 -9.61 9.43 -10.70
C PHE A 309 -9.06 10.85 -10.72
N HIS A 310 -7.79 11.03 -10.36
CA HIS A 310 -7.07 12.29 -10.43
C HIS A 310 -5.71 12.03 -11.07
N ASN A 311 -5.54 12.53 -12.30
CA ASN A 311 -4.35 12.27 -13.12
C ASN A 311 -3.22 13.31 -12.95
N GLY A 312 -3.38 14.27 -12.04
CA GLY A 312 -2.39 15.32 -11.80
C GLY A 312 -2.59 16.58 -12.65
N THR A 313 -3.74 16.73 -13.31
CA THR A 313 -4.09 17.94 -14.07
C THR A 313 -4.83 18.98 -13.22
N ALA A 314 -4.77 20.25 -13.63
CA ALA A 314 -5.52 21.32 -12.98
C ALA A 314 -7.04 21.11 -13.05
N GLU A 315 -7.54 20.50 -14.13
CA GLU A 315 -8.95 20.12 -14.28
C GLU A 315 -9.37 19.10 -13.23
N ALA A 316 -8.59 18.02 -13.06
CA ALA A 316 -8.84 17.03 -12.02
C ALA A 316 -8.82 17.66 -10.62
N THR A 317 -7.87 18.57 -10.35
CA THR A 317 -7.80 19.30 -9.08
C THR A 317 -9.08 20.10 -8.82
N LYS A 318 -9.59 20.80 -9.84
CA LYS A 318 -10.83 21.58 -9.73
C LYS A 318 -12.03 20.68 -9.44
N ARG A 319 -12.15 19.55 -10.15
CA ARG A 319 -13.22 18.57 -9.95
C ARG A 319 -13.19 17.99 -8.54
N THR A 320 -12.03 17.52 -8.06
CA THR A 320 -11.90 16.92 -6.73
C THR A 320 -12.23 17.90 -5.61
N ARG A 321 -11.80 19.17 -5.72
CA ARG A 321 -12.16 20.20 -4.73
C ARG A 321 -13.65 20.49 -4.70
N ALA A 322 -14.31 20.53 -5.86
CA ALA A 322 -15.75 20.72 -5.93
C ALA A 322 -16.50 19.55 -5.28
N PHE A 323 -16.09 18.32 -5.56
CA PHE A 323 -16.66 17.11 -4.95
C PHE A 323 -16.48 17.09 -3.43
N LYS A 324 -15.28 17.40 -2.93
CA LYS A 324 -15.02 17.53 -1.48
C LYS A 324 -15.96 18.54 -0.84
N LYS A 325 -16.12 19.73 -1.43
CA LYS A 325 -17.06 20.73 -0.89
C LYS A 325 -18.48 20.17 -0.77
N GLN A 326 -18.96 19.42 -1.76
CA GLN A 326 -20.29 18.82 -1.74
C GLN A 326 -20.47 17.78 -0.61
N MET A 327 -19.44 16.97 -0.34
CA MET A 327 -19.50 15.95 0.73
C MET A 327 -19.65 16.55 2.13
N TYR A 328 -19.00 17.68 2.41
CA TYR A 328 -18.94 18.26 3.76
C TYR A 328 -19.91 19.45 3.99
N THR A 329 -20.77 19.77 3.01
CA THR A 329 -21.78 20.84 3.14
C THR A 329 -23.20 20.30 3.40
N LYS A 330 -23.38 18.97 3.38
CA LYS A 330 -24.63 18.30 3.78
C LYS A 330 -24.58 17.94 5.25
#